data_AF-A0A1R1MII6-F1
#
_entry.id   AF-A0A1R1MII6-F1
#
_cell.length_a   1.000
_cell.length_b   1.000
_cell.length_c   1.000
_cell.angle_alpha   90.00
_cell.angle_beta   90.00
_cell.angle_gamma   90.00
#
_symmetry.space_group_name_H-M   'P 1'
#
loop_
_entity.id
_entity.type
_entity.pdbx_description
1 polymer ?
#
loop_
_entity_poly.entity_id
_entity_poly.type
_entity_poly.pdbx_seq_one_letter_code
_entity_poly.pdbx_strand_id
1 'polypeptide(L)' 'MVELRKSTVSEDDYGPLDAGWDARLECIRLSDNPYAINNWKYYEWEKGWKLADDTVVDAPELPGSQ' A
#
# COMPACT_ATOMS: atom_id res chain seq x y z
N MET A 1 -15.76 0.58 5.22
CA MET A 1 -15.23 -0.61 4.53
C MET A 1 -14.51 -0.08 3.31
N VAL A 2 -13.19 0.12 3.39
CA VAL A 2 -12.43 0.60 2.23
C VAL A 2 -12.28 -0.58 1.30
N GLU A 3 -12.85 -0.49 0.11
CA GLU A 3 -12.73 -1.53 -0.91
C GLU A 3 -11.30 -1.54 -1.46
N LEU A 4 -10.76 -2.74 -1.66
CA LEU A 4 -9.41 -2.91 -2.19
C LEU A 4 -9.37 -2.36 -3.62
N ARG A 5 -8.26 -1.70 -3.97
CA ARG A 5 -8.07 -1.16 -5.32
C ARG A 5 -8.05 -2.25 -6.36
N LYS A 6 -7.50 -3.43 -6.06
CA LYS A 6 -7.58 -4.62 -6.93
C LYS A 6 -9.01 -5.04 -7.30
N SER A 7 -10.02 -4.58 -6.55
CA SER A 7 -11.44 -4.86 -6.80
C SER A 7 -12.13 -3.76 -7.60
N THR A 8 -11.51 -2.59 -7.74
CA THR A 8 -12.10 -1.39 -8.40
C THR A 8 -11.36 -0.97 -9.67
N VAL A 9 -10.05 -1.20 -9.76
CA VAL A 9 -9.27 -1.04 -11.01
C VAL A 9 -9.08 -2.39 -11.70
N SER A 10 -9.07 -2.35 -13.04
CA SER A 10 -8.81 -3.52 -13.88
C SER A 10 -7.39 -4.02 -13.64
N GLU A 11 -7.14 -5.33 -13.75
CA GLU A 11 -5.82 -5.95 -13.51
C GLU A 11 -4.69 -5.33 -14.38
N ASP A 12 -5.03 -4.74 -15.53
CA ASP A 12 -4.07 -4.07 -16.43
C ASP A 12 -3.60 -2.70 -15.89
N ASP A 13 -4.45 -2.01 -15.12
CA ASP A 13 -4.17 -0.74 -14.46
C ASP A 13 -3.64 -0.92 -13.02
N TYR A 14 -3.70 -2.15 -12.50
CA TYR A 14 -3.26 -2.45 -11.15
C TYR A 14 -1.73 -2.43 -11.05
N GLY A 15 -1.21 -1.32 -10.54
CA GLY A 15 0.21 -1.06 -10.44
C GLY A 15 0.84 -1.41 -9.09
N PRO A 16 2.16 -1.20 -8.96
CA PRO A 16 2.85 -1.29 -7.67
C PRO A 16 2.26 -0.32 -6.64
N LEU A 17 1.79 0.84 -7.09
CA LEU A 17 1.13 1.85 -6.26
C LEU A 17 -0.16 1.32 -5.63
N ASP A 18 -1.02 0.66 -6.41
CA ASP A 18 -2.26 0.08 -5.90
C ASP A 18 -1.97 -1.11 -4.97
N ALA A 19 -0.95 -1.90 -5.29
CA ALA A 19 -0.47 -2.96 -4.41
C ALA A 19 0.05 -2.43 -3.07
N GLY A 20 0.68 -1.26 -3.04
CA GLY A 20 1.09 -0.59 -1.80
C GLY A 20 -0.10 -0.11 -0.98
N TRP A 21 -1.10 0.46 -1.66
CA TRP A 21 -2.34 0.90 -1.03
C TRP A 21 -3.08 -0.26 -0.36
N ASP A 22 -3.29 -1.35 -1.12
CA ASP A 22 -3.96 -2.55 -0.62
C ASP A 22 -3.17 -3.20 0.51
N ALA A 23 -1.84 -3.20 0.43
CA ALA A 23 -1.00 -3.69 1.53
C ALA A 23 -1.27 -2.94 2.85
N ARG A 24 -1.46 -1.61 2.83
CA ARG A 24 -1.83 -0.85 4.04
C ARG A 24 -3.18 -1.26 4.60
N LEU A 25 -4.17 -1.48 3.72
CA LEU A 25 -5.51 -1.96 4.09
C LEU A 25 -5.45 -3.38 4.67
N GLU A 26 -4.56 -4.22 4.16
CA GLU A 26 -4.27 -5.56 4.66
C GLU A 26 -3.37 -5.56 5.92
N CYS A 27 -3.08 -4.38 6.50
CA CYS A 27 -2.21 -4.21 7.67
C CYS A 27 -0.75 -4.70 7.48
N ILE A 28 -0.29 -4.77 6.24
CA ILE A 28 1.09 -5.06 5.89
C ILE A 28 1.94 -3.82 6.20
N ARG A 29 3.13 -3.99 6.76
CA ARG A 29 4.03 -2.88 7.10
C ARG A 29 4.79 -2.41 5.87
N LEU A 30 5.17 -1.13 5.86
CA LEU A 30 6.01 -0.56 4.80
C LEU A 30 7.33 -1.32 4.58
N SER A 31 7.91 -1.83 5.67
CA SER A 31 9.16 -2.62 5.62
C SER A 31 8.99 -4.01 5.00
N ASP A 32 7.75 -4.50 4.88
CA ASP A 32 7.42 -5.78 4.23
C ASP A 32 7.22 -5.63 2.72
N ASN A 33 7.76 -4.54 2.14
CA ASN A 33 7.70 -4.29 0.72
C ASN A 33 8.38 -5.44 -0.05
N PRO A 34 7.68 -6.11 -0.99
CA PRO A 34 8.24 -7.24 -1.73
C PRO A 34 9.32 -6.85 -2.74
N TYR A 35 9.46 -5.55 -3.02
CA TYR A 35 10.45 -5.04 -3.97
C TYR A 35 11.77 -4.67 -3.26
N ALA A 36 12.89 -4.80 -3.97
CA ALA A 36 14.18 -4.36 -3.45
C ALA A 36 14.30 -2.83 -3.45
N ILE A 37 14.87 -2.28 -2.40
CA ILE A 37 15.31 -0.87 -2.35
C ILE A 37 16.25 -0.64 -3.56
N ASN A 38 16.01 0.42 -4.35
CA ASN A 38 16.57 0.72 -5.69
C ASN A 38 15.70 0.30 -6.89
N ASN A 39 14.62 -0.46 -6.70
CA ASN A 39 13.65 -0.74 -7.77
C ASN A 39 12.61 0.39 -7.86
N TRP A 40 12.23 0.82 -9.08
CA TRP A 40 11.15 1.81 -9.27
C TRP A 40 9.83 1.35 -8.63
N LYS A 41 9.54 0.04 -8.65
CA LYS A 41 8.37 -0.57 -8.02
C LYS A 41 8.38 -0.40 -6.50
N TYR A 42 9.56 -0.41 -5.86
CA TYR A 42 9.68 -0.20 -4.41
C TYR A 42 9.14 1.18 -4.02
N TYR A 43 9.59 2.22 -4.74
CA TYR A 43 9.18 3.60 -4.47
C TYR A 43 7.70 3.84 -4.78
N GLU A 44 7.18 3.24 -5.85
CA GLU A 44 5.75 3.33 -6.16
C GLU A 44 4.88 2.63 -5.13
N TRP A 45 5.26 1.42 -4.71
CA TRP A 45 4.56 0.68 -3.65
C TRP A 45 4.60 1.44 -2.33
N GLU A 46 5.76 1.98 -1.95
CA GLU A 46 5.91 2.79 -0.73
C GLU A 46 4.98 4.01 -0.77
N LYS A 47 4.90 4.68 -1.94
CA LYS A 47 4.04 5.83 -2.14
C LYS A 47 2.55 5.47 -2.03
N GLY A 48 2.13 4.35 -2.63
CA GLY A 48 0.77 3.85 -2.53
C GLY A 48 0.35 3.52 -1.11
N TRP A 49 1.25 2.88 -0.36
CA TRP A 49 1.04 2.56 1.05
C TRP A 49 0.86 3.82 1.89
N LYS A 50 1.74 4.82 1.71
CA LYS A 50 1.64 6.11 2.41
C LYS A 50 0.38 6.88 2.04
N LEU A 51 -0.03 6.83 0.78
CA LEU A 51 -1.28 7.42 0.31
C LEU A 51 -2.50 6.78 0.99
N ALA A 52 -2.50 5.45 1.14
CA ALA A 52 -3.53 4.74 1.88
C ALA A 52 -3.51 5.08 3.37
N ASP A 53 -2.33 5.19 3.97
CA ASP A 53 -2.19 5.57 5.38
C ASP A 53 -2.71 6.99 5.65
N ASP A 54 -2.40 7.94 4.77
CA ASP A 54 -2.89 9.33 4.85
C ASP A 54 -4.39 9.44 4.57
N THR A 55 -4.91 8.66 3.62
CA THR A 55 -6.33 8.70 3.25
C THR A 55 -7.20 7.92 4.23
N VAL A 56 -6.72 6.75 4.67
CA VAL A 56 -7.44 5.83 5.55
C VAL A 56 -7.01 6.10 6.98
N VAL A 57 -7.43 7.28 7.48
CA VAL A 57 -7.19 7.77 8.86
C VAL A 57 -7.76 6.81 9.94
N ASP A 58 -8.67 5.91 9.56
CA ASP A 58 -9.31 4.90 10.43
C ASP A 58 -8.69 3.50 10.30
N ALA A 59 -7.66 3.32 9.47
CA ALA A 59 -6.98 2.04 9.37
C ALA A 59 -6.24 1.77 10.68
N PRO A 60 -6.33 0.54 11.24
CA PRO A 60 -5.77 0.23 12.55
C PRO A 60 -4.32 0.71 12.64
N GLU A 61 -4.05 1.44 13.71
CA GLU A 61 -2.71 1.91 14.07
C GLU A 61 -1.76 0.72 14.05
N LEU A 62 -0.84 0.73 13.09
CA LEU A 62 0.14 -0.34 12.97
C LEU A 62 1.05 -0.25 14.20
N PRO A 63 1.11 -1.27 15.07
CA PRO A 63 1.92 -1.20 16.27
C PRO A 63 3.40 -1.17 15.86
N GLY A 64 4.05 -0.03 16.08
CA GLY A 64 5.51 0.10 15.99
C GLY A 64 5.99 1.10 14.93
N SER A 65 5.98 2.37 15.29
CA SER A 65 7.01 3.34 14.88
C SER A 65 7.15 4.36 16.01
N GLN A 66 7.66 3.90 17.16
CA GLN A 66 8.13 4.74 18.27
C GLN A 66 9.57 4.37 18.59
#